data_AF-A0A4R4SCR4-F1
#
_entry.id   AF-A0A4R4SCR4-F1
#
_cell.length_a   1.000
_cell.length_b   1.000
_cell.length_c   1.000
_cell.angle_alpha   90.00
_cell.angle_beta   90.00
_cell.angle_gamma   90.00
#
_symmetry.space_group_name_H-M   'P 1'
#
loop_
_entity.id
_entity.type
_entity.pdbx_description
1 polymer ?
#
loop_
_entity_poly.entity_id
_entity_poly.type
_entity_poly.pdbx_seq_one_letter_code
_entity_poly.pdbx_strand_id
1 'polypeptide(L)'
;MSHIENIAGELRGLMAGVERAQGLAAAADRQAQEVSLRAAGAGFAAVAAGAVRVRRAIIGIQGGLGGLGGSLGEAAKATAAVPNEATPQETIAGLAPVQSAVDKARETAAGVITGVGEAQQLVAGILRGGQPGPLLQALDSIKQVLVLVVAGTGGARQSIEAAIAEARQLGTSGN
;
A
#
# COMPACT_ATOMS: atom_id res chain seq x y z
N MET A 1 7.58 -26.37 -3.89
CA MET A 1 7.34 -25.10 -3.18
C MET A 1 5.92 -25.20 -2.63
N SER A 2 5.73 -25.05 -1.32
CA SER A 2 4.42 -25.18 -0.70
C SER A 2 3.56 -23.94 -0.97
N HIS A 3 2.24 -24.07 -0.83
CA HIS A 3 1.32 -22.93 -0.92
C HIS A 3 1.68 -21.81 0.07
N ILE A 4 2.08 -22.18 1.29
CA ILE A 4 2.47 -21.23 2.35
C ILE A 4 3.73 -20.46 1.95
N GLU A 5 4.73 -21.13 1.36
CA GLU A 5 5.95 -20.49 0.85
C GLU A 5 5.64 -19.48 -0.25
N ASN A 6 4.73 -19.83 -1.17
CA ASN A 6 4.31 -18.93 -2.24
C ASN A 6 3.61 -17.68 -1.69
N ILE A 7 2.63 -17.86 -0.80
CA ILE A 7 1.91 -16.76 -0.13
C ILE A 7 2.90 -15.86 0.63
N ALA A 8 3.84 -16.44 1.37
CA ALA A 8 4.87 -15.69 2.07
C ALA A 8 5.80 -14.89 1.11
N GLY A 9 6.06 -15.42 -0.09
CA GLY A 9 6.80 -14.72 -1.15
C GLY A 9 6.02 -13.53 -1.70
N GLU A 10 4.74 -13.73 -2.01
CA GLU A 10 3.85 -12.67 -2.51
C GLU A 10 3.69 -11.54 -1.49
N LEU A 11 3.48 -11.86 -0.20
CA LEU A 11 3.38 -10.88 0.88
C LEU A 11 4.67 -10.05 1.03
N ARG A 12 5.85 -10.68 0.88
CA ARG A 12 7.13 -9.95 0.87
C ARG A 12 7.24 -8.98 -0.31
N GLY A 13 6.80 -9.40 -1.50
CA GLY A 13 6.74 -8.52 -2.66
C GLY A 13 5.83 -7.32 -2.44
N LEU A 14 4.67 -7.54 -1.81
CA LEU A 14 3.74 -6.47 -1.44
C LEU A 14 4.34 -5.49 -0.43
N MET A 15 4.99 -5.99 0.63
CA MET A 15 5.67 -5.14 1.61
C MET A 15 6.75 -4.27 0.98
N ALA A 16 7.59 -4.83 0.10
CA ALA A 16 8.59 -4.06 -0.63
C ALA A 16 7.96 -2.95 -1.52
N GLY A 17 6.80 -3.21 -2.12
CA GLY A 17 6.02 -2.20 -2.84
C GLY A 17 5.54 -1.06 -1.93
N VAL A 18 5.07 -1.39 -0.73
CA VAL A 18 4.63 -0.39 0.27
C VAL A 18 5.81 0.45 0.76
N GLU A 19 6.94 -0.16 1.09
CA GLU A 19 8.16 0.55 1.49
C GLU A 19 8.64 1.51 0.41
N ARG A 20 8.60 1.08 -0.87
CA ARG A 20 8.90 1.94 -2.00
C ARG A 20 7.93 3.13 -2.08
N ALA A 21 6.63 2.89 -1.92
CA ALA A 21 5.63 3.97 -1.91
C ALA A 21 5.84 4.94 -0.75
N GLN A 22 6.22 4.46 0.44
CA GLN A 22 6.55 5.29 1.60
C GLN A 22 7.77 6.18 1.32
N GLY A 23 8.83 5.62 0.72
CA GLY A 23 10.01 6.38 0.30
C GLY A 23 9.68 7.50 -0.69
N LEU A 24 8.82 7.21 -1.68
CA LEU A 24 8.32 8.20 -2.63
C LEU A 24 7.46 9.28 -1.96
N ALA A 25 6.57 8.90 -1.04
CA ALA A 25 5.75 9.85 -0.28
C ALA A 25 6.59 10.76 0.62
N ALA A 26 7.65 10.24 1.23
CA ALA A 26 8.61 11.04 2.01
C ALA A 26 9.38 12.04 1.12
N ALA A 27 9.78 11.61 -0.08
CA ALA A 27 10.41 12.50 -1.05
C ALA A 27 9.45 13.62 -1.53
N ALA A 28 8.18 13.27 -1.80
CA ALA A 28 7.16 14.23 -2.19
C ALA A 28 6.89 15.28 -1.09
N ASP A 29 6.88 14.90 0.19
CA ASP A 29 6.70 15.86 1.30
C ASP A 29 7.87 16.85 1.36
N ARG A 30 9.12 16.36 1.29
CA ARG A 30 10.32 17.22 1.28
C ARG A 30 10.26 18.22 0.13
N GLN A 31 9.88 17.75 -1.06
CA GLN A 31 9.76 18.61 -2.23
C GLN A 31 8.65 19.66 -2.07
N ALA A 32 7.50 19.30 -1.52
CA ALA A 32 6.43 20.25 -1.23
C ALA A 32 6.86 21.28 -0.17
N GLN A 33 7.67 20.89 0.81
CA GLN A 33 8.27 21.80 1.78
C GLN A 33 9.23 22.79 1.11
N GLU A 34 10.12 22.33 0.24
CA GLU A 34 11.04 23.20 -0.50
C GLU A 34 10.31 24.21 -1.38
N VAL A 35 9.22 23.80 -2.04
CA VAL A 35 8.34 24.72 -2.79
C VAL A 35 7.74 25.76 -1.86
N SER A 36 7.24 25.34 -0.70
CA SER A 36 6.67 26.25 0.30
C SER A 36 7.68 27.31 0.76
N LEU A 37 8.91 26.90 1.08
CA LEU A 37 9.97 27.79 1.57
C LEU A 37 10.43 28.77 0.49
N ARG A 38 10.65 28.29 -0.74
CA ARG A 38 11.03 29.16 -1.87
C ARG A 38 9.93 30.16 -2.20
N ALA A 39 8.67 29.72 -2.22
CA ALA A 39 7.54 30.60 -2.47
C ALA A 39 7.40 31.68 -1.39
N ALA A 40 7.56 31.32 -0.11
CA ALA A 40 7.53 32.27 0.99
C ALA A 40 8.68 33.29 0.89
N GLY A 41 9.91 32.83 0.64
CA GLY A 41 11.08 33.71 0.47
C GLY A 41 10.99 34.65 -0.72
N ALA A 42 10.23 34.28 -1.75
CA ALA A 42 9.97 35.10 -2.93
C ALA A 42 8.70 35.98 -2.81
N GLY A 43 8.00 35.96 -1.67
CA GLY A 43 6.78 36.76 -1.44
C GLY A 43 5.49 36.17 -2.02
N PHE A 44 5.51 34.94 -2.56
CA PHE A 44 4.33 34.25 -3.08
C PHE A 44 3.54 33.54 -1.97
N ALA A 45 2.95 34.31 -1.06
CA ALA A 45 2.26 33.80 0.14
C ALA A 45 1.16 32.76 -0.16
N ALA A 46 0.39 32.95 -1.24
CA ALA A 46 -0.66 32.01 -1.64
C ALA A 46 -0.11 30.63 -2.06
N VAL A 47 1.02 30.61 -2.78
CA VAL A 47 1.69 29.38 -3.19
C VAL A 47 2.26 28.65 -1.97
N ALA A 48 2.85 29.39 -1.02
CA ALA A 48 3.35 28.82 0.23
C ALA A 48 2.23 28.19 1.07
N ALA A 49 1.13 28.92 1.30
CA ALA A 49 -0.04 28.40 2.02
C ALA A 49 -0.65 27.18 1.31
N GLY A 50 -0.64 27.21 -0.01
CA GLY A 50 -1.04 26.11 -0.86
C GLY A 50 -0.18 24.85 -0.70
N ALA A 51 1.14 25.00 -0.70
CA ALA A 51 2.08 23.91 -0.49
C ALA A 51 1.90 23.25 0.89
N VAL A 52 1.57 24.02 1.94
CA VAL A 52 1.20 23.46 3.25
C VAL A 52 -0.01 22.53 3.17
N ARG A 53 -1.02 22.86 2.36
CA ARG A 53 -2.20 21.98 2.17
C ARG A 53 -1.82 20.70 1.45
N VAL A 54 -0.96 20.79 0.43
CA VAL A 54 -0.44 19.60 -0.26
C VAL A 54 0.34 18.70 0.69
N ARG A 55 1.19 19.27 1.56
CA ARG A 55 1.91 18.50 2.58
C ARG A 55 0.98 17.75 3.53
N ARG A 56 -0.12 18.39 3.98
CA ARG A 56 -1.12 17.70 4.82
C ARG A 56 -1.76 16.52 4.09
N ALA A 57 -2.05 16.64 2.80
CA ALA A 57 -2.54 15.51 2.01
C ALA A 57 -1.49 14.38 1.90
N ILE A 58 -0.21 14.72 1.70
CA ILE A 58 0.89 13.76 1.68
C ILE A 58 1.06 13.05 3.02
N ILE A 59 0.91 13.75 4.15
CA ILE A 59 0.92 13.12 5.48
C ILE A 59 -0.24 12.12 5.63
N GLY A 60 -1.43 12.44 5.13
CA GLY A 60 -2.55 11.49 5.08
C GLY A 60 -2.23 10.24 4.26
N ILE A 61 -1.59 10.41 3.10
CA ILE A 61 -1.09 9.32 2.26
C ILE A 61 -0.07 8.46 3.02
N GLN A 62 0.90 9.08 3.69
CA GLN A 62 1.90 8.38 4.51
C GLN A 62 1.26 7.58 5.65
N GLY A 63 0.25 8.15 6.33
CA GLY A 63 -0.51 7.44 7.35
C GLY A 63 -1.24 6.21 6.79
N GLY A 64 -1.89 6.35 5.63
CA GLY A 64 -2.53 5.22 4.94
C GLY A 64 -1.54 4.15 4.49
N LEU A 65 -0.36 4.54 3.99
CA LEU A 65 0.73 3.61 3.67
C LEU A 65 1.28 2.90 4.92
N GLY A 66 1.30 3.56 6.07
CA GLY A 66 1.64 2.93 7.35
C GLY A 66 0.60 1.87 7.75
N GLY A 67 -0.69 2.19 7.65
CA GLY A 67 -1.77 1.23 7.90
C GLY A 67 -1.78 0.03 6.94
N LEU A 68 -1.42 0.28 5.68
CA LEU A 68 -1.24 -0.76 4.66
C LEU A 68 -0.08 -1.70 5.03
N GLY A 69 1.08 -1.14 5.39
CA GLY A 69 2.23 -1.91 5.87
C GLY A 69 1.91 -2.74 7.11
N GLY A 70 1.17 -2.18 8.06
CA GLY A 70 0.69 -2.90 9.24
C GLY A 70 -0.20 -4.10 8.88
N SER A 71 -1.15 -3.92 7.95
CA SER A 71 -2.05 -5.01 7.53
C SER A 71 -1.28 -6.16 6.85
N LEU A 72 -0.33 -5.84 5.98
CA LEU A 72 0.53 -6.85 5.33
C LEU A 72 1.50 -7.52 6.32
N GLY A 73 2.00 -6.78 7.31
CA GLY A 73 2.83 -7.34 8.39
C GLY A 73 2.07 -8.36 9.24
N GLU A 74 0.80 -8.07 9.59
CA GLU A 74 -0.06 -9.04 10.26
C GLU A 74 -0.36 -10.26 9.38
N ALA A 75 -0.59 -10.06 8.07
CA ALA A 75 -0.76 -11.17 7.13
C ALA A 75 0.49 -12.08 7.08
N ALA A 76 1.68 -11.48 7.04
CA ALA A 76 2.94 -12.22 7.01
C ALA A 76 3.17 -12.98 8.33
N LYS A 77 2.87 -12.37 9.47
CA LYS A 77 2.95 -13.00 10.79
C LYS A 77 1.97 -14.18 10.91
N ALA A 78 0.73 -14.00 10.47
CA ALA A 78 -0.27 -15.07 10.44
C ALA A 78 0.15 -16.22 9.51
N THR A 79 0.71 -15.91 8.35
CA THR A 79 1.24 -16.92 7.41
C THR A 79 2.38 -17.72 8.05
N ALA A 80 3.31 -17.06 8.73
CA ALA A 80 4.44 -17.70 9.40
C ALA A 80 4.02 -18.57 10.61
N ALA A 81 2.83 -18.36 11.15
CA ALA A 81 2.29 -19.16 12.24
C ALA A 81 1.66 -20.48 11.76
N VAL A 82 1.46 -20.68 10.45
CA VAL A 82 0.96 -21.95 9.89
C VAL A 82 2.08 -22.99 9.92
N PRO A 83 1.91 -24.13 10.62
CA PRO A 83 2.93 -25.19 10.64
C PRO A 83 3.22 -25.76 9.24
N ASN A 84 4.46 -26.15 8.98
CA ASN A 84 4.84 -26.78 7.70
C ASN A 84 4.15 -28.13 7.46
N GLU A 85 3.80 -28.83 8.54
CA GLU A 85 3.08 -30.11 8.53
C GLU A 85 1.66 -29.92 9.12
N ALA A 86 1.07 -28.75 8.90
CA ALA A 86 -0.28 -28.46 9.37
C ALA A 86 -1.29 -29.46 8.80
N THR A 87 -2.20 -29.92 9.64
CA THR A 87 -3.39 -30.63 9.18
C THR A 87 -4.20 -29.74 8.23
N PRO A 88 -5.07 -30.33 7.39
CA PRO A 88 -5.97 -29.56 6.55
C PRO A 88 -6.78 -28.51 7.31
N GLN A 89 -7.29 -28.85 8.50
CA GLN A 89 -8.06 -27.95 9.35
C GLN A 89 -7.21 -26.81 9.90
N GLU A 90 -5.98 -27.09 10.34
CA GLU A 90 -5.03 -26.06 10.80
C GLU A 90 -4.62 -25.12 9.68
N THR A 91 -4.44 -25.63 8.46
CA THR A 91 -4.15 -24.81 7.27
C THR A 91 -5.30 -23.85 6.97
N ILE A 92 -6.54 -24.36 6.95
CA ILE A 92 -7.73 -23.53 6.70
C ILE A 92 -7.88 -22.47 7.79
N ALA A 93 -7.75 -22.85 9.07
CA ALA A 93 -7.87 -21.93 10.19
C ALA A 93 -6.76 -20.87 10.20
N GLY A 94 -5.53 -21.27 9.86
CA GLY A 94 -4.36 -20.39 9.81
C GLY A 94 -4.38 -19.41 8.63
N LEU A 95 -4.97 -19.79 7.50
CA LEU A 95 -5.05 -18.93 6.31
C LEU A 95 -6.23 -17.95 6.31
N ALA A 96 -7.30 -18.22 7.06
CA ALA A 96 -8.43 -17.30 7.21
C ALA A 96 -8.02 -15.86 7.66
N PRO A 97 -7.18 -15.67 8.69
CA PRO A 97 -6.72 -14.32 9.07
C PRO A 97 -5.81 -13.68 8.01
N VAL A 98 -5.04 -14.49 7.26
CA VAL A 98 -4.20 -13.99 6.15
C VAL A 98 -5.08 -13.39 5.05
N GLN A 99 -6.15 -14.10 4.67
CA GLN A 99 -7.11 -13.62 3.65
C GLN A 99 -7.73 -12.27 4.06
N SER A 100 -8.22 -12.18 5.30
CA SER A 100 -8.82 -10.95 5.85
C SER A 100 -7.83 -9.77 5.84
N ALA A 101 -6.57 -10.02 6.22
CA ALA A 101 -5.55 -8.99 6.23
C ALA A 101 -5.16 -8.52 4.81
N VAL A 102 -5.11 -9.44 3.83
CA VAL A 102 -4.87 -9.11 2.41
C VAL A 102 -6.02 -8.30 1.82
N ASP A 103 -7.27 -8.63 2.18
CA ASP A 103 -8.45 -7.86 1.75
C ASP A 103 -8.43 -6.44 2.30
N LYS A 104 -8.17 -6.29 3.59
CA LYS A 104 -8.00 -4.98 4.23
C LYS A 104 -6.85 -4.19 3.61
N ALA A 105 -5.74 -4.85 3.27
CA ALA A 105 -4.62 -4.23 2.58
C ALA A 105 -5.04 -3.70 1.20
N ARG A 106 -5.83 -4.47 0.43
CA ARG A 106 -6.36 -4.04 -0.86
C ARG A 106 -7.27 -2.81 -0.73
N GLU A 107 -8.20 -2.83 0.21
CA GLU A 107 -9.10 -1.70 0.48
C GLU A 107 -8.33 -0.44 0.88
N THR A 108 -7.37 -0.60 1.79
CA THR A 108 -6.52 0.50 2.25
C THR A 108 -5.71 1.08 1.08
N ALA A 109 -5.10 0.24 0.24
CA ALA A 109 -4.36 0.68 -0.93
C ALA A 109 -5.23 1.45 -1.93
N ALA A 110 -6.47 1.00 -2.17
CA ALA A 110 -7.43 1.72 -3.01
C ALA A 110 -7.82 3.09 -2.41
N GLY A 111 -7.99 3.16 -1.09
CA GLY A 111 -8.21 4.42 -0.37
C GLY A 111 -7.02 5.39 -0.53
N VAL A 112 -5.79 4.89 -0.39
CA VAL A 112 -4.59 5.69 -0.59
C VAL A 112 -4.48 6.18 -2.04
N ILE A 113 -4.79 5.36 -3.04
CA ILE A 113 -4.82 5.78 -4.45
C ILE A 113 -5.79 6.95 -4.66
N THR A 114 -6.95 6.91 -4.01
CA THR A 114 -7.93 8.01 -4.06
C THR A 114 -7.35 9.28 -3.45
N GLY A 115 -6.75 9.19 -2.27
CA GLY A 115 -6.09 10.33 -1.62
C GLY A 115 -4.91 10.91 -2.42
N VAL A 116 -4.17 10.07 -3.15
CA VAL A 116 -3.14 10.53 -4.11
C VAL A 116 -3.77 11.33 -5.25
N GLY A 117 -4.90 10.89 -5.80
CA GLY A 117 -5.64 11.62 -6.83
C GLY A 117 -6.12 12.99 -6.34
N GLU A 118 -6.63 13.07 -5.11
CA GLU A 118 -7.03 14.33 -4.47
C GLU A 118 -5.83 15.27 -4.28
N ALA A 119 -4.69 14.74 -3.83
CA ALA A 119 -3.45 15.50 -3.70
C ALA A 119 -2.97 16.04 -5.07
N GLN A 120 -3.10 15.26 -6.15
CA GLN A 120 -2.77 15.72 -7.51
C GLN A 120 -3.65 16.90 -7.94
N GLN A 121 -4.95 16.85 -7.65
CA GLN A 121 -5.87 17.96 -7.94
C GLN A 121 -5.50 19.23 -7.15
N LEU A 122 -5.14 19.08 -5.87
CA LEU A 122 -4.65 20.19 -5.06
C LEU A 122 -3.40 20.82 -5.68
N VAL A 123 -2.41 20.01 -6.05
CA VAL A 123 -1.17 20.48 -6.69
C VAL A 123 -1.46 21.21 -8.00
N ALA A 124 -2.31 20.65 -8.87
CA ALA A 124 -2.66 21.24 -10.15
C ALA A 124 -3.43 22.56 -10.04
N GLY A 125 -4.28 22.71 -9.02
CA GLY A 125 -5.04 23.94 -8.78
C GLY A 125 -4.23 25.05 -8.12
N ILE A 126 -3.42 24.67 -7.11
CA ILE A 126 -2.73 25.62 -6.22
C ILE A 126 -1.43 26.13 -6.82
N LEU A 127 -0.66 25.28 -7.51
CA LEU A 127 0.67 25.61 -7.99
C LEU A 127 0.67 26.13 -9.43
N ARG A 128 -0.41 26.74 -9.92
CA ARG A 128 -0.51 27.30 -11.29
C ARG A 128 0.53 28.37 -11.67
N GLY A 129 1.41 28.78 -10.75
CA GLY A 129 2.59 29.62 -11.03
C GLY A 129 3.91 29.12 -10.44
N GLY A 130 3.95 27.90 -9.86
CA GLY A 130 5.06 27.41 -9.02
C GLY A 130 5.75 26.13 -9.50
N GLN A 131 5.67 25.82 -10.80
CA GLN A 131 6.16 24.56 -11.40
C GLN A 131 5.58 23.29 -10.72
N PRO A 132 4.31 22.95 -10.98
CA PRO A 132 3.64 21.78 -10.39
C PRO A 132 4.21 20.43 -10.88
N GLY A 133 4.85 20.42 -12.04
CA GLY A 133 5.23 19.19 -12.76
C GLY A 133 5.99 18.17 -11.91
N PRO A 134 7.09 18.55 -11.26
CA PRO A 134 7.86 17.62 -10.43
C PRO A 134 7.04 16.99 -9.28
N LEU A 135 6.11 17.73 -8.67
CA LEU A 135 5.32 17.20 -7.55
C LEU A 135 4.17 16.31 -8.04
N LEU A 136 3.58 16.65 -9.19
CA LEU A 136 2.60 15.79 -9.86
C LEU A 136 3.23 14.45 -10.27
N GLN A 137 4.45 14.47 -10.80
CA GLN A 137 5.20 13.26 -11.16
C GLN A 137 5.52 12.39 -9.94
N ALA A 138 5.90 13.00 -8.82
CA ALA A 138 6.13 12.26 -7.57
C ALA A 138 4.86 11.57 -7.07
N LEU A 139 3.73 12.29 -7.06
CA LEU A 139 2.43 11.71 -6.69
C LEU A 139 1.99 10.60 -7.66
N ASP A 140 2.20 10.78 -8.96
CA ASP A 140 1.91 9.74 -9.95
C ASP A 140 2.76 8.47 -9.74
N SER A 141 4.04 8.63 -9.40
CA SER A 141 4.92 7.50 -9.09
C SER A 141 4.41 6.68 -7.88
N ILE A 142 3.90 7.36 -6.85
CA ILE A 142 3.24 6.69 -5.69
C ILE A 142 2.02 5.91 -6.17
N LYS A 143 1.17 6.54 -6.99
CA LYS A 143 -0.05 5.91 -7.55
C LYS A 143 0.27 4.65 -8.35
N GLN A 144 1.26 4.72 -9.23
CA GLN A 144 1.67 3.57 -10.06
C GLN A 144 2.12 2.38 -9.19
N VAL A 145 2.91 2.63 -8.15
CA VAL A 145 3.32 1.59 -7.20
C VAL A 145 2.10 0.99 -6.50
N LEU A 146 1.17 1.82 -6.03
CA LEU A 146 -0.03 1.33 -5.34
C LEU A 146 -0.97 0.52 -6.24
N VAL A 147 -1.07 0.85 -7.53
CA VAL A 147 -1.82 0.03 -8.50
C VAL A 147 -1.21 -1.37 -8.60
N LEU A 148 0.11 -1.50 -8.60
CA LEU A 148 0.78 -2.80 -8.58
C LEU A 148 0.55 -3.54 -7.27
N VAL A 149 0.53 -2.84 -6.12
CA VAL A 149 0.18 -3.44 -4.82
C VAL A 149 -1.25 -3.98 -4.81
N VAL A 150 -2.22 -3.22 -5.36
CA VAL A 150 -3.62 -3.69 -5.48
C VAL A 150 -3.74 -4.91 -6.40
N ALA A 151 -3.00 -4.95 -7.50
CA ALA A 151 -2.97 -6.12 -8.36
C ALA A 151 -2.36 -7.34 -7.64
N GLY A 152 -1.26 -7.13 -6.92
CA GLY A 152 -0.58 -8.18 -6.18
C GLY A 152 -1.39 -8.73 -4.99
N THR A 153 -2.20 -7.92 -4.30
CA THR A 153 -3.12 -8.43 -3.27
C THR A 153 -4.21 -9.32 -3.87
N GLY A 154 -4.63 -9.05 -5.11
CA GLY A 154 -5.49 -9.96 -5.88
C GLY A 154 -4.85 -11.32 -6.13
N GLY A 155 -3.57 -11.33 -6.53
CA GLY A 155 -2.79 -12.56 -6.69
C GLY A 155 -2.64 -13.34 -5.38
N ALA A 156 -2.24 -12.66 -4.30
CA ALA A 156 -2.11 -13.27 -2.98
C ALA A 156 -3.40 -13.89 -2.47
N ARG A 157 -4.53 -13.20 -2.68
CA ARG A 157 -5.86 -13.73 -2.35
C ARG A 157 -6.15 -15.02 -3.11
N GLN A 158 -5.86 -15.06 -4.41
CA GLN A 158 -6.08 -16.26 -5.24
C GLN A 158 -5.22 -17.43 -4.78
N SER A 159 -3.95 -17.19 -4.42
CA SER A 159 -3.05 -18.19 -3.85
C SER A 159 -3.56 -18.74 -2.52
N ILE A 160 -4.11 -17.89 -1.65
CA ILE A 160 -4.73 -18.30 -0.39
C ILE A 160 -5.99 -19.14 -0.63
N GLU A 161 -6.86 -18.72 -1.55
CA GLU A 161 -8.09 -19.45 -1.88
C GLU A 161 -7.79 -20.83 -2.47
N ALA A 162 -6.76 -20.94 -3.32
CA ALA A 162 -6.30 -22.23 -3.85
C ALA A 162 -5.80 -23.17 -2.74
N ALA A 163 -4.99 -22.65 -1.80
CA ALA A 163 -4.48 -23.42 -0.67
C ALA A 163 -5.61 -23.93 0.25
N ILE A 164 -6.60 -23.08 0.53
CA ILE A 164 -7.78 -23.45 1.33
C ILE A 164 -8.61 -24.52 0.59
N ALA A 165 -8.79 -24.38 -0.72
CA ALA A 165 -9.54 -25.35 -1.52
C ALA A 165 -8.87 -26.73 -1.54
N GLU A 166 -7.55 -26.79 -1.73
CA GLU A 166 -6.79 -28.03 -1.68
C GLU A 166 -6.85 -28.67 -0.29
N ALA A 167 -6.63 -27.90 0.78
CA ALA A 167 -6.74 -28.40 2.15
C ALA A 167 -8.14 -29.01 2.39
N ARG A 168 -9.21 -28.35 1.94
CA ARG A 168 -10.57 -28.91 2.06
C ARG A 168 -10.71 -30.24 1.33
N GLN A 169 -10.18 -30.37 0.12
CA GLN A 169 -10.24 -31.62 -0.65
C GLN A 169 -9.51 -32.76 0.08
N LEU A 170 -8.29 -32.50 0.56
CA LEU A 170 -7.49 -33.47 1.31
C LEU A 170 -8.19 -33.91 2.61
N GLY A 171 -8.80 -32.97 3.32
CA GLY A 171 -9.59 -33.25 4.53
C GLY A 171 -10.86 -34.09 4.27
N THR A 172 -11.45 -33.99 3.08
CA THR A 172 -12.61 -34.82 2.70
C THR A 172 -12.24 -36.23 2.23
N SER A 173 -11.04 -36.43 1.68
CA SER A 173 -10.54 -37.73 1.25
C SER A 173 -9.89 -38.57 2.36
N GLY A 174 -9.59 -37.96 3.51
CA GLY A 174 -8.94 -38.59 4.66
C GLY A 174 -9.89 -39.11 5.75
N ASN A 175 -11.20 -39.15 5.48
CA ASN A 175 -12.22 -39.72 6.37
C ASN A 175 -12.74 -41.05 5.82
#